data_AF-A0A4S9AW89-F1
#
_entry.id   AF-A0A4S9AW89-F1
#
_cell.length_a   1.000
_cell.length_b   1.000
_cell.length_c   1.000
_cell.angle_alpha   90.00
_cell.angle_beta   90.00
_cell.angle_gamma   90.00
#
_symmetry.space_group_name_H-M   'P 1'
#
loop_
_entity.id
_entity.type
_entity.pdbx_description
1 polymer ?
#
loop_
_entity_poly.entity_id
_entity_poly.type
_entity_poly.pdbx_seq_one_letter_code
_entity_poly.pdbx_strand_id
1 'polypeptide(L)'
;MSCEICGAKLSGPADRRSQIIESATTRPESPGPSLPNATLGDGTPESIKLSFRAGGDKIFHERLKGALVQRKWLLQNAPPIPRSHMNEANPISTYSLTDGYTPTPPPPKVVGIAGLERRGAELRKNNEFVIGSAFEDLEALMTSAKEVIAMAERFRSQNSNGDGDNDANSAEAASLLSDMGLVTTKDMLSGGSGADRTYIAELSRNLAEFLTDDKRGVLRREGGIMSLVDLWAVFNRTRNGIELVSPMDFERAATMWDTLRLPIRLRRFRSGLLVVQGRDRTDDKTVASLLSWLKDLHSIPPAMSNISEFGAVTGPSVTWDWQMFGRGVTAQETAERFGWSVGVATEELEMAEERGALCREQGLDGVRFWENFFAEIEVKVPKTKTVQQLEQAELEKRLRESGLL
;
A
#
# COMPACT_ATOMS: atom_id res chain seq x y z
N MET A 1 11.88 -64.98 -3.11
CA MET A 1 10.40 -65.06 -3.08
C MET A 1 9.90 -64.95 -4.51
N SER A 2 8.88 -65.70 -4.92
CA SER A 2 8.24 -65.58 -6.24
C SER A 2 6.98 -64.72 -6.14
N CYS A 3 6.67 -63.96 -7.19
CA CYS A 3 5.45 -63.17 -7.28
C CYS A 3 4.22 -64.08 -7.36
N GLU A 4 3.23 -63.93 -6.49
CA GLU A 4 2.04 -64.81 -6.45
C GLU A 4 0.99 -64.52 -7.53
N ILE A 5 1.17 -63.48 -8.36
CA ILE A 5 0.25 -63.17 -9.48
C ILE A 5 0.75 -63.75 -10.81
N CYS A 6 2.06 -63.88 -11.01
CA CYS A 6 2.61 -64.38 -12.29
C CYS A 6 3.75 -65.41 -12.14
N GLY A 7 4.09 -65.83 -10.93
CA GLY A 7 5.08 -66.88 -10.66
C GLY A 7 6.54 -66.50 -10.94
N ALA A 8 6.83 -65.30 -11.43
CA ALA A 8 8.20 -64.86 -11.71
C ALA A 8 9.03 -64.73 -10.42
N LYS A 9 10.28 -65.21 -10.45
CA LYS A 9 11.22 -65.11 -9.31
C LYS A 9 11.62 -63.64 -9.09
N LEU A 10 11.38 -63.12 -7.89
CA LEU A 10 11.83 -61.78 -7.50
C LEU A 10 13.24 -61.88 -6.89
N SER A 11 14.20 -61.16 -7.49
CA SER A 11 15.58 -61.03 -6.99
C SER A 11 15.58 -60.21 -5.69
N GLY A 12 16.29 -60.71 -4.67
CA GLY A 12 16.41 -60.04 -3.39
C GLY A 12 17.23 -58.74 -3.47
N PRO A 13 17.09 -57.82 -2.50
CA PRO A 13 17.74 -56.51 -2.51
C PRO A 13 19.29 -56.58 -2.40
N ALA A 14 19.88 -57.75 -2.15
CA ALA A 14 21.33 -57.95 -2.15
C ALA A 14 21.93 -58.08 -3.56
N ASP A 15 21.18 -58.59 -4.56
CA ASP A 15 21.73 -58.87 -5.90
C ASP A 15 21.75 -57.65 -6.83
N ARG A 16 20.93 -56.61 -6.57
CA ARG A 16 20.96 -55.37 -7.36
C ARG A 16 22.22 -54.54 -7.11
N ARG A 17 22.83 -54.66 -5.93
CA ARG A 17 23.98 -53.83 -5.54
C ARG A 17 25.27 -54.28 -6.22
N SER A 18 25.44 -55.57 -6.45
CA SER A 18 26.60 -56.15 -7.15
C SER A 18 26.60 -55.79 -8.64
N GLN A 19 25.43 -55.79 -9.30
CA GLN A 19 25.30 -55.41 -10.72
C GLN A 19 25.52 -53.91 -10.99
N ILE A 20 25.19 -53.04 -10.02
CA ILE A 20 25.41 -51.59 -10.13
C ILE A 20 26.90 -51.22 -9.99
N ILE A 21 27.65 -51.99 -9.20
CA ILE A 21 29.08 -51.75 -8.99
C ILE A 21 29.89 -52.22 -10.22
N GLU A 22 29.60 -53.39 -10.79
CA GLU A 22 30.28 -53.88 -12.01
C GLU A 22 30.05 -52.99 -13.25
N SER A 23 28.88 -52.35 -13.36
CA SER A 23 28.55 -51.43 -14.45
C SER A 23 29.11 -50.01 -14.26
N ALA A 24 29.53 -49.65 -13.04
CA ALA A 24 30.19 -48.36 -12.76
C ALA A 24 31.68 -48.37 -13.13
N THR A 25 32.36 -49.52 -13.03
CA THR A 25 33.80 -49.66 -13.33
C THR A 25 34.13 -49.78 -14.83
N THR A 26 33.12 -49.92 -15.69
CA THR A 26 33.29 -50.19 -17.14
C THR A 26 32.65 -49.13 -18.05
N ARG A 27 32.44 -47.90 -17.55
CA ARG A 27 31.73 -46.86 -18.33
C ARG A 27 32.69 -45.89 -19.02
N PRO A 28 32.55 -45.65 -20.35
CA PRO A 28 33.40 -44.70 -21.07
C PRO A 28 33.15 -43.25 -20.61
N GLU A 29 34.23 -42.50 -20.41
CA GLU A 29 34.19 -41.07 -20.09
C GLU A 29 33.50 -40.26 -21.19
N SER A 30 32.75 -39.22 -20.80
CA SER A 30 32.08 -38.34 -21.76
C SER A 30 33.12 -37.45 -22.46
N PRO A 31 33.12 -37.34 -23.81
CA PRO A 31 34.09 -36.51 -24.51
C PRO A 31 33.95 -35.05 -24.09
N GLY A 32 35.05 -34.48 -23.56
CA GLY A 32 35.17 -33.06 -23.26
C GLY A 32 35.22 -32.23 -24.56
N PRO A 33 34.98 -30.90 -24.49
CA PRO A 33 35.17 -30.04 -25.64
C PRO A 33 36.67 -29.96 -25.99
N SER A 34 37.04 -30.43 -27.17
CA SER A 34 38.37 -30.23 -27.74
C SER A 34 38.45 -28.82 -28.34
N LEU A 35 39.14 -27.91 -27.66
CA LEU A 35 39.60 -26.66 -28.26
C LEU A 35 40.84 -26.98 -29.11
N PRO A 36 40.86 -26.71 -30.43
CA PRO A 36 42.10 -26.79 -31.20
C PRO A 36 43.03 -25.66 -30.72
N ASN A 37 44.17 -26.05 -30.13
CA ASN A 37 45.20 -25.21 -29.50
C ASN A 37 44.85 -24.60 -28.14
N ALA A 38 45.02 -25.38 -27.08
CA ALA A 38 45.41 -24.83 -25.77
C ALA A 38 46.68 -25.56 -25.31
N THR A 39 47.84 -24.99 -25.63
CA THR A 39 49.07 -25.24 -24.87
C THR A 39 48.77 -24.92 -23.40
N LEU A 40 49.18 -25.80 -22.48
CA LEU A 40 49.18 -25.49 -21.04
C LEU A 40 50.05 -24.25 -20.82
N GLY A 41 49.40 -23.10 -20.82
CA GLY A 41 49.94 -21.79 -20.52
C GLY A 41 49.10 -21.20 -19.40
N ASP A 42 49.80 -20.65 -18.42
CA ASP A 42 49.33 -19.93 -17.24
C ASP A 42 48.25 -18.87 -17.56
N GLY A 43 47.00 -19.31 -17.71
CA GLY A 43 45.86 -18.48 -18.08
C GLY A 43 44.63 -18.91 -17.31
N THR A 44 44.02 -17.97 -16.59
CA THR A 44 42.75 -18.16 -15.88
C THR A 44 41.72 -18.82 -16.79
N PRO A 45 41.01 -19.89 -16.37
CA PRO A 45 40.08 -20.60 -17.24
C PRO A 45 38.97 -19.66 -17.73
N GLU A 46 38.98 -19.35 -19.03
CA GLU A 46 38.10 -18.36 -19.67
C GLU A 46 36.64 -18.85 -19.82
N SER A 47 36.40 -20.15 -19.56
CA SER A 47 35.04 -20.70 -19.53
C SER A 47 34.92 -21.91 -18.61
N ILE A 48 33.72 -22.08 -18.02
CA ILE A 48 33.37 -23.23 -17.17
C ILE A 48 32.15 -23.91 -17.80
N LYS A 49 32.24 -25.23 -18.05
CA LYS A 49 31.13 -26.05 -18.55
C LYS A 49 30.49 -26.83 -17.40
N LEU A 50 29.19 -26.65 -17.23
CA LEU A 50 28.39 -27.38 -16.23
C LEU A 50 27.52 -28.43 -16.93
N SER A 51 27.51 -29.66 -16.41
CA SER A 51 26.71 -30.77 -16.95
C SER A 51 25.80 -31.37 -15.88
N PHE A 52 24.55 -31.69 -16.25
CA PHE A 52 23.50 -32.15 -15.35
C PHE A 52 23.09 -33.58 -15.70
N ARG A 53 23.09 -34.49 -14.71
CA ARG A 53 22.83 -35.93 -14.94
C ARG A 53 21.37 -36.33 -14.76
N ALA A 54 20.52 -35.48 -14.17
CA ALA A 54 19.13 -35.79 -13.82
C ALA A 54 18.15 -34.65 -14.19
N GLY A 55 18.50 -33.85 -15.20
CA GLY A 55 17.81 -32.58 -15.49
C GLY A 55 18.13 -31.50 -14.46
N GLY A 56 17.40 -30.38 -14.52
CA GLY A 56 17.63 -29.20 -13.66
C GLY A 56 18.47 -28.10 -14.31
N ASP A 57 18.96 -28.33 -15.53
CA ASP A 57 19.68 -27.37 -16.37
C ASP A 57 18.86 -26.09 -16.61
N LYS A 58 17.56 -26.22 -16.92
CA LYS A 58 16.68 -25.07 -17.19
C LYS A 58 16.46 -24.20 -15.94
N ILE A 59 16.18 -24.84 -14.80
CA ILE A 59 15.96 -24.15 -13.52
C ILE A 59 17.25 -23.47 -13.06
N PHE A 60 18.39 -24.17 -13.19
CA PHE A 60 19.69 -23.60 -12.89
C PHE A 60 20.00 -22.41 -13.79
N HIS A 61 19.78 -22.53 -15.10
CA HIS A 61 20.02 -21.46 -16.07
C HIS A 61 19.15 -20.22 -15.80
N GLU A 62 17.87 -20.41 -15.49
CA GLU A 62 16.97 -19.31 -15.13
C GLU A 62 17.44 -18.57 -13.86
N ARG A 63 17.78 -19.32 -12.80
CA ARG A 63 18.31 -18.74 -11.56
C ARG A 63 19.66 -18.08 -11.75
N LEU A 64 20.56 -18.68 -12.55
CA LEU A 64 21.86 -18.10 -12.88
C LEU A 64 21.69 -16.79 -13.63
N LYS A 65 20.77 -16.74 -14.62
CA LYS A 65 20.45 -15.50 -15.34
C LYS A 65 19.92 -14.43 -14.39
N GLY A 66 19.01 -14.79 -13.47
CA GLY A 66 18.49 -13.88 -12.45
C GLY A 66 19.59 -13.35 -11.53
N ALA A 67 20.48 -14.22 -11.05
CA ALA A 67 21.63 -13.83 -10.24
C ALA A 67 22.56 -12.89 -11.02
N LEU A 68 22.85 -13.20 -12.29
CA LEU A 68 23.71 -12.40 -13.16
C LEU A 68 23.19 -10.98 -13.41
N VAL A 69 21.86 -10.81 -13.49
CA VAL A 69 21.22 -9.49 -13.58
C VAL A 69 21.33 -8.74 -12.25
N GLN A 70 21.13 -9.44 -11.13
CA GLN A 70 21.18 -8.82 -9.80
C GLN A 70 22.60 -8.43 -9.36
N ARG A 71 23.66 -9.08 -9.89
CA ARG A 71 25.08 -8.79 -9.61
C ARG A 71 25.44 -8.62 -8.12
N LYS A 72 24.73 -9.32 -7.24
CA LYS A 72 24.84 -9.14 -5.78
C LYS A 72 26.23 -9.44 -5.22
N TRP A 73 27.03 -10.26 -5.91
CA TRP A 73 28.42 -10.55 -5.53
C TRP A 73 29.38 -9.36 -5.75
N LEU A 74 28.95 -8.29 -6.42
CA LEU A 74 29.70 -7.04 -6.56
C LEU A 74 29.39 -6.02 -5.46
N LEU A 75 28.37 -6.26 -4.62
CA LEU A 75 28.06 -5.40 -3.49
C LEU A 75 29.09 -5.67 -2.38
N GLN A 76 29.94 -4.69 -2.05
CA GLN A 76 31.02 -4.80 -1.05
C GLN A 76 30.54 -5.22 0.35
N ASN A 77 29.25 -5.05 0.65
CA ASN A 77 28.61 -5.40 1.92
C ASN A 77 27.43 -6.37 1.71
N ALA A 78 27.55 -7.34 0.80
CA ALA A 78 26.51 -8.35 0.62
C ALA A 78 26.39 -9.25 1.86
N PRO A 79 25.18 -9.45 2.43
CA PRO A 79 24.97 -10.40 3.51
C PRO A 79 25.48 -11.80 3.12
N PRO A 80 26.05 -12.57 4.05
CA PRO A 80 26.53 -13.92 3.76
C PRO A 80 25.38 -14.76 3.17
N ILE A 81 25.72 -15.54 2.13
CA ILE A 81 24.75 -16.36 1.38
C ILE A 81 23.98 -17.23 2.39
N PRO A 82 22.63 -17.16 2.43
CA PRO A 82 21.85 -18.04 3.29
C PRO A 82 22.19 -19.48 2.92
N ARG A 83 22.79 -20.23 3.87
CA ARG A 83 23.02 -21.65 3.68
C ARG A 83 21.66 -22.29 3.52
N SER A 84 21.38 -22.84 2.34
CA SER A 84 20.11 -23.51 2.08
C SER A 84 19.92 -24.62 3.11
N HIS A 85 18.91 -24.48 3.96
CA HIS A 85 18.38 -25.55 4.80
C HIS A 85 17.64 -26.55 3.89
N MET A 86 18.37 -27.27 3.04
CA MET A 86 17.91 -28.52 2.44
C MET A 86 18.57 -29.65 3.22
N ASN A 87 17.99 -29.98 4.37
CA ASN A 87 18.12 -31.30 4.99
C ASN A 87 16.94 -31.54 5.93
N GLU A 88 15.74 -31.40 5.39
CA GLU A 88 14.60 -32.22 5.81
C GLU A 88 14.57 -33.45 4.90
N ALA A 89 15.15 -34.56 5.36
CA ALA A 89 14.78 -35.89 4.90
C ALA A 89 15.13 -36.91 6.00
N ASN A 90 14.10 -37.62 6.46
CA ASN A 90 14.22 -38.84 7.26
C ASN A 90 14.76 -39.99 6.36
N PRO A 91 15.17 -41.13 6.94
CA PRO A 91 16.50 -41.69 6.81
C PRO A 91 16.58 -42.81 5.75
N ILE A 92 17.65 -42.90 4.96
CA ILE A 92 18.18 -44.19 4.48
C ILE A 92 19.66 -44.01 4.12
N SER A 93 20.47 -44.80 4.81
CA SER A 93 21.83 -45.28 4.52
C SER A 93 22.66 -44.58 3.44
N THR A 94 23.69 -43.90 3.93
CA THR A 94 25.00 -43.75 3.31
C THR A 94 25.55 -45.11 2.84
N TYR A 95 26.01 -45.15 1.60
CA TYR A 95 27.16 -45.96 1.22
C TYR A 95 28.08 -45.16 0.31
N SER A 96 29.05 -44.50 0.92
CA SER A 96 30.29 -44.12 0.23
C SER A 96 31.39 -45.01 0.80
N LEU A 97 31.88 -45.91 -0.05
CA LEU A 97 33.19 -46.56 0.08
C LEU A 97 34.17 -45.64 -0.67
N THR A 98 35.02 -44.94 0.08
CA THR A 98 36.48 -45.14 0.25
C THR A 98 37.28 -44.17 -0.63
N ASP A 99 37.96 -43.21 0.01
CA ASP A 99 39.43 -43.19 -0.07
C ASP A 99 40.05 -42.41 1.08
N GLY A 100 41.18 -42.89 1.60
CA GLY A 100 42.19 -42.10 2.33
C GLY A 100 41.92 -41.61 3.78
N TYR A 101 42.48 -42.35 4.74
CA TYR A 101 43.12 -41.88 5.99
C TYR A 101 42.29 -41.39 7.21
N THR A 102 42.63 -41.99 8.36
CA THR A 102 42.27 -41.72 9.77
C THR A 102 40.92 -42.26 10.30
N PRO A 103 40.91 -43.19 11.28
CA PRO A 103 39.69 -43.62 11.95
C PRO A 103 39.33 -42.65 13.07
N THR A 104 38.49 -41.65 12.79
CA THR A 104 37.70 -40.99 13.84
C THR A 104 36.43 -41.80 14.10
N PRO A 105 36.06 -42.12 15.36
CA PRO A 105 34.86 -42.89 15.64
C PRO A 105 33.61 -42.12 15.20
N PRO A 106 32.61 -42.77 14.57
CA PRO A 106 31.37 -42.11 14.20
C PRO A 106 30.62 -41.65 15.45
N PRO A 107 30.01 -40.45 15.45
CA PRO A 107 29.24 -39.99 16.61
C PRO A 107 28.10 -40.96 16.90
N PRO A 108 27.81 -41.26 18.18
CA PRO A 108 26.76 -42.20 18.53
C PRO A 108 25.42 -41.71 17.98
N LYS A 109 24.74 -42.55 17.21
CA LYS A 109 23.36 -42.33 16.77
C LYS A 109 22.45 -42.41 18.00
N VAL A 110 22.26 -41.30 18.70
CA VAL A 110 21.32 -41.21 19.83
C VAL A 110 19.91 -41.17 19.27
N VAL A 111 19.23 -42.32 19.30
CA VAL A 111 17.80 -42.45 18.93
C VAL A 111 16.99 -42.52 20.23
N GLY A 112 16.12 -41.53 20.46
CA GLY A 112 15.28 -41.41 21.67
C GLY A 112 14.95 -39.97 22.03
N ILE A 113 14.11 -39.77 23.05
CA ILE A 113 13.65 -38.44 23.52
C ILE A 113 14.84 -37.53 23.90
N ALA A 114 15.93 -38.11 24.43
CA ALA A 114 17.17 -37.40 24.71
C ALA A 114 17.88 -36.84 23.45
N GLY A 115 17.73 -37.48 22.29
CA GLY A 115 18.24 -36.97 21.01
C GLY A 115 17.42 -35.80 20.48
N LEU A 116 16.10 -35.84 20.71
CA LEU A 116 15.18 -34.73 20.43
C LEU A 116 15.43 -33.53 21.34
N GLU A 117 15.69 -33.77 22.63
CA GLU A 117 16.06 -32.72 23.59
C GLU A 117 17.39 -32.07 23.22
N ARG A 118 18.42 -32.86 22.89
CA ARG A 118 19.71 -32.34 22.42
C ARG A 118 19.58 -31.53 21.14
N ARG A 119 18.80 -32.02 20.16
CA ARG A 119 18.50 -31.28 18.92
C ARG A 119 17.72 -29.99 19.20
N GLY A 120 16.76 -30.01 20.11
CA GLY A 120 16.00 -28.82 20.52
C GLY A 120 16.86 -27.78 21.24
N ALA A 121 17.79 -28.21 22.08
CA ALA A 121 18.76 -27.34 22.74
C ALA A 121 19.77 -26.74 21.73
N GLU A 122 20.20 -27.52 20.75
CA GLU A 122 21.11 -27.07 19.70
C GLU A 122 20.44 -26.08 18.74
N LEU A 123 19.16 -26.27 18.42
CA LEU A 123 18.35 -25.30 17.68
C LEU A 123 18.21 -23.98 18.44
N ARG A 124 17.94 -24.00 19.75
CA ARG A 124 17.88 -22.78 20.57
C ARG A 124 19.21 -22.04 20.59
N LYS A 125 20.34 -22.75 20.73
CA LYS A 125 21.68 -22.14 20.67
C LYS A 125 22.00 -21.56 19.30
N ASN A 126 21.61 -22.23 18.21
CA ASN A 126 21.83 -21.71 16.87
C ASN A 126 20.97 -20.46 16.60
N ASN A 127 19.71 -20.46 17.03
CA ASN A 127 18.85 -19.28 16.94
C ASN A 127 19.40 -18.13 17.79
N GLU A 128 19.88 -18.40 19.01
CA GLU A 128 20.52 -17.41 19.87
C GLU A 128 21.77 -16.81 19.22
N PHE A 129 22.61 -17.63 18.59
CA PHE A 129 23.79 -17.17 17.88
C PHE A 129 23.45 -16.33 16.63
N VAL A 130 22.49 -16.77 15.81
CA VAL A 130 22.06 -16.04 14.62
C VAL A 130 21.43 -14.70 14.98
N ILE A 131 20.60 -14.68 16.03
CA ILE A 131 19.98 -13.44 16.54
C ILE A 131 21.06 -12.51 17.13
N GLY A 132 21.98 -13.04 17.93
CA GLY A 132 23.09 -12.28 18.52
C GLY A 132 24.00 -11.64 17.46
N SER A 133 24.42 -12.42 16.45
CA SER A 133 25.22 -11.92 15.33
C SER A 133 24.48 -10.87 14.51
N ALA A 134 23.17 -11.00 14.29
CA ALA A 134 22.39 -10.00 13.57
C ALA A 134 22.26 -8.67 14.35
N PHE A 135 22.22 -8.71 15.68
CA PHE A 135 22.20 -7.50 16.50
C PHE A 135 23.58 -6.83 16.58
N GLU A 136 24.66 -7.60 16.64
CA GLU A 136 26.03 -7.07 16.57
C GLU A 136 26.29 -6.36 15.24
N ASP A 137 25.86 -6.96 14.12
CA ASP A 137 25.94 -6.34 12.79
C ASP A 137 25.09 -5.06 12.71
N LEU A 138 23.88 -5.05 13.31
CA LEU A 138 23.04 -3.86 13.38
C LEU A 138 23.72 -2.76 14.21
N GLU A 139 24.34 -3.10 15.33
CA GLU A 139 25.05 -2.15 16.18
C GLU A 139 26.28 -1.56 15.47
N ALA A 140 27.05 -2.37 14.75
CA ALA A 140 28.14 -1.90 13.90
C ALA A 140 27.64 -0.97 12.77
N LEU A 141 26.50 -1.31 12.15
CA LEU A 141 25.85 -0.46 11.15
C LEU A 141 25.35 0.86 11.75
N MET A 142 24.74 0.83 12.93
CA MET A 142 24.30 2.03 13.65
C MET A 142 25.48 2.92 14.05
N THR A 143 26.61 2.32 14.42
CA THR A 143 27.82 3.06 14.81
C THR A 143 28.47 3.71 13.59
N SER A 144 28.60 2.99 12.47
CA SER A 144 29.09 3.57 11.21
C SER A 144 28.17 4.67 10.66
N ALA A 145 26.85 4.51 10.76
CA ALA A 145 25.89 5.55 10.38
C ALA A 145 26.06 6.82 11.25
N LYS A 146 26.30 6.69 12.55
CA LYS A 146 26.59 7.83 13.45
C LYS A 146 27.86 8.57 13.06
N GLU A 147 28.92 7.85 12.68
CA GLU A 147 30.17 8.47 12.22
C GLU A 147 29.99 9.25 10.92
N VAL A 148 29.25 8.70 9.95
CA VAL A 148 28.91 9.37 8.69
C VAL A 148 28.07 10.63 8.95
N ILE A 149 27.09 10.57 9.85
CA ILE A 149 26.27 11.72 10.24
C ILE A 149 27.13 12.81 10.92
N ALA A 150 28.01 12.43 11.85
CA ALA A 150 28.91 13.36 12.52
C ALA A 150 29.89 14.03 11.54
N MET A 151 30.34 13.29 10.52
CA MET A 151 31.16 13.85 9.45
C MET A 151 30.37 14.86 8.60
N ALA A 152 29.14 14.53 8.21
CA ALA A 152 28.26 15.44 7.47
C ALA A 152 27.94 16.72 8.27
N GLU A 153 27.77 16.62 9.59
CA GLU A 153 27.60 17.78 10.48
C GLU A 153 28.84 18.67 10.53
N ARG A 154 30.04 18.10 10.55
CA ARG A 154 31.29 18.86 10.50
C ARG A 154 31.43 19.62 9.18
N PHE A 155 31.04 19.02 8.06
CA PHE A 155 31.01 19.73 6.77
C PHE A 155 29.97 20.87 6.76
N ARG A 156 28.78 20.64 7.34
CA ARG A 156 27.73 21.67 7.42
C ARG A 156 28.11 22.84 8.34
N SER A 157 28.74 22.55 9.48
CA SER A 157 29.18 23.56 10.44
C SER A 157 30.43 24.32 9.98
N GLN A 158 31.38 23.67 9.30
CA GLN A 158 32.49 24.37 8.66
C GLN A 158 32.02 25.32 7.56
N ASN A 159 31.00 24.96 6.78
CA ASN A 159 30.39 25.85 5.78
C ASN A 159 29.56 26.98 6.40
N SER A 160 29.16 26.89 7.68
CA SER A 160 28.41 27.95 8.38
C SER A 160 29.32 29.00 9.04
N ASN A 161 30.61 28.71 9.24
CA ASN A 161 31.57 29.60 9.91
C ASN A 161 32.46 30.38 8.92
N GLY A 162 32.18 30.28 7.61
CA GLY A 162 32.76 31.14 6.57
C GLY A 162 31.88 32.38 6.39
N ASP A 163 32.41 33.52 6.81
CA ASP A 163 31.85 34.86 6.63
C ASP A 163 31.60 35.18 5.13
N GLY A 164 30.40 35.71 4.83
CA GLY A 164 30.09 36.40 3.57
C GLY A 164 29.57 35.58 2.38
N ASP A 165 28.25 35.67 2.17
CA ASP A 165 27.61 35.72 0.85
C ASP A 165 27.81 34.51 -0.09
N ASN A 166 27.01 33.44 0.07
CA ASN A 166 26.67 32.47 -1.00
C ASN A 166 25.62 31.43 -0.52
N ASP A 167 24.33 31.76 -0.64
CA ASP A 167 23.20 30.86 -0.36
C ASP A 167 23.14 29.64 -1.32
N ALA A 168 23.88 29.69 -2.45
CA ALA A 168 23.91 28.63 -3.47
C ALA A 168 24.67 27.36 -3.02
N ASN A 169 25.76 27.51 -2.26
CA ASN A 169 26.61 26.37 -1.90
C ASN A 169 26.01 25.51 -0.76
N SER A 170 25.12 26.09 0.05
CA SER A 170 24.34 25.36 1.07
C SER A 170 23.32 24.41 0.43
N ALA A 171 22.70 24.85 -0.68
CA ALA A 171 21.75 24.05 -1.44
C ALA A 171 22.43 22.89 -2.18
N GLU A 172 23.65 23.09 -2.69
CA GLU A 172 24.45 22.03 -3.34
C GLU A 172 24.95 20.98 -2.35
N ALA A 173 25.39 21.39 -1.16
CA ALA A 173 25.75 20.43 -0.11
C ALA A 173 24.51 19.65 0.38
N ALA A 174 23.35 20.30 0.45
CA ALA A 174 22.09 19.64 0.79
C ALA A 174 21.60 18.68 -0.31
N SER A 175 21.80 19.02 -1.59
CA SER A 175 21.43 18.15 -2.71
C SER A 175 22.33 16.93 -2.83
N LEU A 176 23.65 17.08 -2.60
CA LEU A 176 24.59 15.95 -2.56
C LEU A 176 24.28 14.98 -1.41
N LEU A 177 23.89 15.50 -0.24
CA LEU A 177 23.45 14.67 0.89
C LEU A 177 22.08 13.99 0.64
N SER A 178 21.20 14.64 -0.13
CA SER A 178 19.93 14.08 -0.57
C SER A 178 20.12 12.95 -1.58
N ASP A 179 21.06 13.11 -2.52
CA ASP A 179 21.42 12.11 -3.52
C ASP A 179 22.07 10.87 -2.88
N MET A 180 22.78 11.06 -1.76
CA MET A 180 23.33 9.98 -0.94
C MET A 180 22.30 9.34 0.03
N GLY A 181 21.06 9.82 0.09
CA GLY A 181 20.03 9.30 0.99
C GLY A 181 20.32 9.50 2.49
N LEU A 182 21.29 10.35 2.84
CA LEU A 182 21.73 10.59 4.23
C LEU A 182 20.93 11.70 4.94
N VAL A 183 20.16 12.50 4.19
CA VAL A 183 19.24 13.50 4.77
C VAL A 183 18.09 12.84 5.52
N THR A 184 17.68 11.62 5.14
CA THR A 184 16.56 10.92 5.79
C THR A 184 16.96 10.29 7.12
N THR A 185 18.21 9.83 7.28
CA THR A 185 18.61 9.05 8.46
C THR A 185 18.88 9.91 9.68
N LYS A 186 19.42 11.13 9.53
CA LYS A 186 19.64 12.05 10.65
C LYS A 186 18.33 12.62 11.20
N ASP A 187 17.43 13.13 10.36
CA ASP A 187 16.22 13.82 10.82
C ASP A 187 15.06 12.88 11.19
N MET A 188 15.15 11.57 10.85
CA MET A 188 14.34 10.53 11.48
C MET A 188 14.82 10.16 12.89
N LEU A 189 16.11 10.36 13.20
CA LEU A 189 16.74 10.00 14.49
C LEU A 189 16.91 11.20 15.43
N SER A 190 16.96 12.41 14.90
CA SER A 190 17.07 13.68 15.63
C SER A 190 15.81 14.48 15.33
N GLY A 191 14.96 14.72 16.34
CA GLY A 191 13.67 15.41 16.23
C GLY A 191 13.75 16.91 15.85
N GLY A 192 14.53 17.26 14.83
CA GLY A 192 14.71 18.60 14.29
C GLY A 192 13.67 18.92 13.21
N SER A 193 12.71 19.78 13.54
CA SER A 193 11.55 20.14 12.72
C SER A 193 11.83 20.86 11.39
N GLY A 194 13.09 21.05 10.99
CA GLY A 194 13.48 21.84 9.81
C GLY A 194 13.45 21.06 8.49
N ALA A 195 14.06 19.87 8.47
CA ALA A 195 14.10 19.04 7.27
C ALA A 195 12.78 18.33 7.01
N ASP A 196 12.06 17.90 8.06
CA ASP A 196 10.70 17.37 7.95
C ASP A 196 9.79 18.40 7.27
N ARG A 197 9.86 19.67 7.67
CA ARG A 197 9.07 20.75 7.03
C ARG A 197 9.45 20.97 5.56
N THR A 198 10.72 20.82 5.22
CA THR A 198 11.19 20.97 3.83
C THR A 198 10.76 19.78 2.98
N TYR A 199 10.91 18.56 3.49
CA TYR A 199 10.41 17.32 2.88
C TYR A 199 8.90 17.39 2.63
N ILE A 200 8.12 17.72 3.66
CA ILE A 200 6.67 17.86 3.56
C ILE A 200 6.30 18.96 2.56
N ALA A 201 7.11 20.02 2.40
CA ALA A 201 6.85 21.10 1.46
C ALA A 201 7.07 20.67 0.00
N GLU A 202 8.16 19.93 -0.26
CA GLU A 202 8.40 19.36 -1.58
C GLU A 202 7.37 18.27 -1.91
N LEU A 203 7.00 17.43 -0.94
CA LEU A 203 5.92 16.46 -1.10
C LEU A 203 4.61 17.17 -1.45
N SER A 204 4.27 18.26 -0.76
CA SER A 204 3.07 19.05 -1.02
C SER A 204 3.01 19.58 -2.47
N ARG A 205 4.14 20.09 -2.99
CA ARG A 205 4.25 20.54 -4.39
C ARG A 205 4.15 19.38 -5.38
N ASN A 206 4.82 18.26 -5.10
CA ASN A 206 4.76 17.07 -5.94
C ASN A 206 3.32 16.51 -6.04
N LEU A 207 2.60 16.47 -4.92
CA LEU A 207 1.20 16.06 -4.89
C LEU A 207 0.31 17.01 -5.70
N ALA A 208 0.56 18.32 -5.61
CA ALA A 208 -0.17 19.30 -6.39
C ALA A 208 0.09 19.14 -7.90
N GLU A 209 1.35 18.98 -8.29
CA GLU A 209 1.73 18.70 -9.68
C GLU A 209 1.06 17.42 -10.20
N PHE A 210 1.12 16.33 -9.43
CA PHE A 210 0.49 15.05 -9.76
C PHE A 210 -1.02 15.17 -10.02
N LEU A 211 -1.72 15.98 -9.21
CA LEU A 211 -3.15 16.23 -9.34
C LEU A 211 -3.50 17.13 -10.53
N THR A 212 -2.66 18.14 -10.79
CA THR A 212 -2.85 19.11 -11.88
C THR A 212 -2.31 18.66 -13.22
N ASP A 213 -1.56 17.56 -13.28
CA ASP A 213 -1.02 16.99 -14.52
C ASP A 213 -2.17 16.60 -15.45
N ASP A 214 -2.42 17.43 -16.46
CA ASP A 214 -3.48 17.25 -17.45
C ASP A 214 -3.31 15.93 -18.23
N LYS A 215 -2.10 15.37 -18.33
CA LYS A 215 -1.88 14.06 -18.99
C LYS A 215 -2.50 12.91 -18.20
N ARG A 216 -2.44 12.98 -16.87
CA ARG A 216 -3.00 11.95 -15.98
C ARG A 216 -4.46 12.24 -15.67
N GLY A 217 -4.84 13.52 -15.67
CA GLY A 217 -6.20 14.00 -15.46
C GLY A 217 -6.86 13.37 -14.23
N VAL A 218 -6.11 13.14 -13.14
CA VAL A 218 -6.56 12.37 -11.98
C VAL A 218 -7.83 13.01 -11.40
N LEU A 219 -7.76 14.32 -11.14
CA LEU A 219 -8.90 15.06 -10.60
C LEU A 219 -10.05 15.19 -11.61
N ARG A 220 -9.76 15.28 -12.91
CA ARG A 220 -10.79 15.37 -13.96
C ARG A 220 -11.58 14.07 -14.13
N ARG A 221 -10.90 12.92 -14.00
CA ARG A 221 -11.55 11.60 -14.07
C ARG A 221 -12.53 11.37 -12.93
N GLU A 222 -12.32 12.04 -11.81
CA GLU A 222 -13.08 11.86 -10.56
C GLU A 222 -14.02 13.05 -10.33
N GLY A 223 -14.50 13.67 -11.42
CA GLY A 223 -15.51 14.72 -11.34
C GLY A 223 -15.05 16.03 -10.68
N GLY A 224 -13.75 16.25 -10.56
CA GLY A 224 -13.17 17.47 -10.02
C GLY A 224 -12.96 17.48 -8.50
N ILE A 225 -13.26 16.38 -7.81
CA ILE A 225 -13.16 16.25 -6.35
C ILE A 225 -12.84 14.80 -5.96
N MET A 226 -11.92 14.59 -5.03
CA MET A 226 -11.48 13.26 -4.63
C MET A 226 -11.24 13.18 -3.13
N SER A 227 -11.52 12.05 -2.49
CA SER A 227 -11.18 11.87 -1.08
C SER A 227 -9.65 11.81 -0.89
N LEU A 228 -9.16 12.31 0.24
CA LEU A 228 -7.72 12.26 0.55
C LEU A 228 -7.19 10.82 0.58
N VAL A 229 -8.03 9.88 1.01
CA VAL A 229 -7.72 8.45 1.10
C VAL A 229 -7.59 7.83 -0.30
N ASP A 230 -8.53 8.12 -1.19
CA ASP A 230 -8.49 7.64 -2.57
C ASP A 230 -7.27 8.21 -3.29
N LEU A 231 -6.98 9.50 -3.07
CA LEU A 231 -5.80 10.14 -3.63
C LEU A 231 -4.51 9.48 -3.14
N TRP A 232 -4.38 9.24 -1.83
CA TRP A 232 -3.24 8.54 -1.25
C TRP A 232 -3.04 7.16 -1.89
N ALA A 233 -4.14 6.40 -2.07
CA ALA A 233 -4.10 5.09 -2.69
C ALA A 233 -3.68 5.16 -4.16
N VAL A 234 -4.24 6.09 -4.93
CA VAL A 234 -3.89 6.30 -6.34
C VAL A 234 -2.43 6.72 -6.47
N PHE A 235 -1.97 7.68 -5.65
CA PHE A 235 -0.60 8.16 -5.67
C PHE A 235 0.41 7.02 -5.40
N ASN A 236 0.22 6.26 -4.32
CA ASN A 236 1.13 5.16 -3.97
C ASN A 236 1.06 4.00 -4.97
N ARG A 237 -0.10 3.72 -5.58
CA ARG A 237 -0.21 2.72 -6.66
C ARG A 237 0.60 3.11 -7.89
N THR A 238 0.66 4.40 -8.23
CA THR A 238 1.45 4.87 -9.38
C THR A 238 2.96 4.74 -9.19
N ARG A 239 3.43 4.57 -7.94
CA ARG A 239 4.85 4.35 -7.63
C ARG A 239 5.27 2.88 -7.64
N ASN A 240 4.38 1.95 -8.01
CA ASN A 240 4.66 0.51 -8.18
C ASN A 240 5.36 -0.16 -6.97
N GLY A 241 5.13 0.33 -5.75
CA GLY A 241 5.68 -0.24 -4.52
C GLY A 241 7.07 0.25 -4.11
N ILE A 242 7.61 1.28 -4.77
CA ILE A 242 8.89 1.91 -4.44
C ILE A 242 8.61 3.29 -3.84
N GLU A 243 9.32 3.67 -2.78
CA GLU A 243 9.21 5.01 -2.15
C GLU A 243 7.77 5.42 -1.79
N LEU A 244 7.12 4.59 -0.96
CA LEU A 244 5.74 4.83 -0.52
C LEU A 244 5.68 5.99 0.48
N VAL A 245 4.63 6.80 0.37
CA VAL A 245 4.37 7.90 1.32
C VAL A 245 3.41 7.42 2.41
N SER A 246 3.76 7.71 3.67
CA SER A 246 2.93 7.37 4.82
C SER A 246 1.62 8.18 4.82
N PRO A 247 0.51 7.65 5.36
CA PRO A 247 -0.75 8.41 5.47
C PRO A 247 -0.60 9.72 6.27
N MET A 248 0.26 9.72 7.30
CA MET A 248 0.48 10.88 8.17
C MET A 248 1.20 12.00 7.41
N ASP A 249 2.25 11.66 6.65
CA ASP A 249 3.00 12.65 5.87
C ASP A 249 2.16 13.18 4.70
N PHE A 250 1.31 12.33 4.13
CA PHE A 250 0.36 12.70 3.10
C PHE A 250 -0.64 13.75 3.58
N GLU A 251 -1.22 13.55 4.77
CA GLU A 251 -2.11 14.52 5.40
C GLU A 251 -1.38 15.84 5.69
N ARG A 252 -0.20 15.79 6.31
CA ARG A 252 0.61 16.99 6.58
C ARG A 252 0.93 17.76 5.29
N ALA A 253 1.31 17.07 4.22
CA ALA A 253 1.57 17.69 2.93
C ALA A 253 0.32 18.35 2.33
N ALA A 254 -0.84 17.71 2.46
CA ALA A 254 -2.12 18.26 1.99
C ALA A 254 -2.53 19.54 2.75
N THR A 255 -2.28 19.61 4.06
CA THR A 255 -2.58 20.83 4.86
C THR A 255 -1.77 22.06 4.43
N MET A 256 -0.63 21.87 3.75
CA MET A 256 0.20 22.98 3.32
C MET A 256 -0.20 23.59 1.98
N TRP A 257 -1.15 23.00 1.24
CA TRP A 257 -1.58 23.54 -0.06
C TRP A 257 -2.10 24.97 0.03
N ASP A 258 -2.80 25.33 1.11
CA ASP A 258 -3.27 26.69 1.33
C ASP A 258 -2.11 27.65 1.64
N THR A 259 -1.18 27.23 2.50
CA THR A 259 0.03 28.00 2.87
C THR A 259 0.91 28.29 1.66
N LEU A 260 1.11 27.28 0.79
CA LEU A 260 1.90 27.38 -0.43
C LEU A 260 1.14 28.01 -1.60
N ARG A 261 -0.14 28.38 -1.40
CA ARG A 261 -1.04 28.97 -2.40
C ARG A 261 -1.12 28.17 -3.71
N LEU A 262 -1.12 26.85 -3.61
CA LEU A 262 -1.23 25.95 -4.75
C LEU A 262 -2.65 26.00 -5.37
N PRO A 263 -2.84 25.59 -6.63
CA PRO A 263 -4.14 25.64 -7.33
C PRO A 263 -5.19 24.63 -6.82
N ILE A 264 -4.81 23.82 -5.83
CA ILE A 264 -5.65 22.84 -5.15
C ILE A 264 -5.83 23.21 -3.69
N ARG A 265 -6.92 22.73 -3.08
CA ARG A 265 -7.21 22.95 -1.66
C ARG A 265 -7.69 21.68 -0.98
N LEU A 266 -7.38 21.58 0.30
CA LEU A 266 -7.92 20.56 1.19
C LEU A 266 -9.21 21.11 1.83
N ARG A 267 -10.33 20.42 1.63
CA ARG A 267 -11.60 20.73 2.29
C ARG A 267 -11.96 19.60 3.25
N ARG A 268 -12.56 19.97 4.38
CA ARG A 268 -13.10 19.05 5.37
C ARG A 268 -14.63 19.18 5.41
N PHE A 269 -15.33 18.07 5.24
CA PHE A 269 -16.78 18.01 5.43
C PHE A 269 -17.18 17.86 6.89
N ARG A 270 -18.48 17.98 7.19
CA ARG A 270 -19.04 17.87 8.56
C ARG A 270 -18.76 16.50 9.17
N SER A 271 -18.81 15.43 8.38
CA SER A 271 -18.47 14.08 8.82
C SER A 271 -17.00 13.91 9.23
N GLY A 272 -16.14 14.86 8.85
CA GLY A 272 -14.70 14.76 8.99
C GLY A 272 -14.00 14.21 7.75
N LEU A 273 -14.73 13.84 6.69
CA LEU A 273 -14.13 13.43 5.43
C LEU A 273 -13.27 14.57 4.85
N LEU A 274 -12.00 14.25 4.58
CA LEU A 274 -11.07 15.14 3.91
C LEU A 274 -11.12 14.88 2.41
N VAL A 275 -11.29 15.96 1.65
CA VAL A 275 -11.35 15.92 0.19
C VAL A 275 -10.45 16.97 -0.44
N VAL A 276 -9.99 16.64 -1.63
CA VAL A 276 -9.13 17.48 -2.44
C VAL A 276 -9.93 17.96 -3.65
N GLN A 277 -9.87 19.26 -3.92
CA GLN A 277 -10.53 19.87 -5.07
C GLN A 277 -9.74 21.07 -5.58
N GLY A 278 -10.03 21.48 -6.81
CA GLY A 278 -9.51 22.74 -7.36
C GLY A 278 -9.97 23.95 -6.55
N ARG A 279 -9.15 25.00 -6.52
CA ARG A 279 -9.46 26.24 -5.80
C ARG A 279 -10.61 27.03 -6.44
N ASP A 280 -10.87 26.80 -7.72
CA ASP A 280 -11.94 27.39 -8.53
C ASP A 280 -13.32 26.78 -8.26
N ARG A 281 -13.37 25.58 -7.68
CA ARG A 281 -14.60 24.88 -7.31
C ARG A 281 -15.10 25.39 -5.97
N THR A 282 -16.26 26.04 -5.97
CA THR A 282 -16.94 26.50 -4.76
C THR A 282 -18.23 25.73 -4.56
N ASP A 283 -18.63 25.61 -3.30
CA ASP A 283 -19.84 24.88 -2.92
C ASP A 283 -21.08 25.45 -3.61
N ASP A 284 -21.14 26.78 -3.85
CA ASP A 284 -22.25 27.42 -4.56
C ASP A 284 -22.36 26.94 -6.02
N LYS A 285 -21.21 26.76 -6.69
CA LYS A 285 -21.18 26.20 -8.05
C LYS A 285 -21.60 24.74 -8.06
N THR A 286 -21.21 23.97 -7.04
CA THR A 286 -21.64 22.57 -6.90
C THR A 286 -23.15 22.48 -6.70
N VAL A 287 -23.71 23.27 -5.80
CA VAL A 287 -25.16 23.33 -5.55
C VAL A 287 -25.90 23.77 -6.82
N ALA A 288 -25.41 24.81 -7.52
CA ALA A 288 -26.02 25.24 -8.78
C ALA A 288 -26.00 24.14 -9.85
N SER A 289 -24.93 23.35 -9.92
CA SER A 289 -24.79 22.23 -10.84
C SER A 289 -25.73 21.06 -10.50
N LEU A 290 -25.90 20.76 -9.21
CA LEU A 290 -26.87 19.78 -8.72
C LEU A 290 -28.30 20.21 -9.07
N LEU A 291 -28.67 21.46 -8.80
CA LEU A 291 -29.99 21.99 -9.14
C LEU A 291 -30.24 22.01 -10.65
N SER A 292 -29.25 22.36 -11.47
CA SER A 292 -29.40 22.29 -12.93
C SER A 292 -29.65 20.87 -13.41
N TRP A 293 -28.97 19.88 -12.82
CA TRP A 293 -29.19 18.49 -13.17
C TRP A 293 -30.57 18.00 -12.74
N LEU A 294 -31.04 18.35 -11.53
CA LEU A 294 -32.39 18.00 -11.08
C LEU A 294 -33.47 18.59 -12.00
N LYS A 295 -33.29 19.83 -12.47
CA LYS A 295 -34.19 20.44 -13.47
C LYS A 295 -34.19 19.69 -14.79
N ASP A 296 -33.04 19.21 -15.25
CA ASP A 296 -32.98 18.37 -16.46
C ASP A 296 -33.80 17.08 -16.29
N LEU A 297 -33.85 16.52 -15.09
CA LEU A 297 -34.64 15.32 -14.78
C LEU A 297 -36.16 15.55 -14.88
N HIS A 298 -36.64 16.79 -14.86
CA HIS A 298 -38.07 17.09 -15.06
C HIS A 298 -38.53 16.77 -16.49
N SER A 299 -37.59 16.66 -17.43
CA SER A 299 -37.88 16.26 -18.82
C SER A 299 -37.88 14.74 -19.02
N ILE A 300 -37.37 13.98 -18.05
CA ILE A 300 -37.18 12.53 -18.15
C ILE A 300 -38.21 11.83 -17.27
N PRO A 301 -39.14 11.04 -17.83
CA PRO A 301 -40.10 10.32 -17.03
C PRO A 301 -39.38 9.37 -16.07
N PRO A 302 -39.80 9.27 -14.79
CA PRO A 302 -39.23 8.32 -13.85
C PRO A 302 -39.33 6.89 -14.41
N ALA A 303 -38.20 6.20 -14.59
CA ALA A 303 -38.19 4.81 -15.01
C ALA A 303 -38.66 3.92 -13.84
N MET A 304 -39.59 3.00 -14.13
CA MET A 304 -40.29 2.09 -13.22
C MET A 304 -39.42 1.50 -12.09
N SER A 305 -39.92 1.57 -10.85
CA SER A 305 -39.48 0.71 -9.74
C SER A 305 -40.56 -0.29 -9.29
N ASN A 306 -41.57 -0.56 -10.11
CA ASN A 306 -42.59 -1.57 -9.85
C ASN A 306 -42.76 -2.48 -11.07
N ILE A 307 -41.84 -3.45 -11.21
CA ILE A 307 -42.10 -4.68 -11.96
C ILE A 307 -43.16 -5.44 -11.16
N SER A 308 -44.42 -5.37 -11.58
CA SER A 308 -45.41 -6.33 -11.13
C SER A 308 -45.13 -7.68 -11.81
N GLU A 309 -45.26 -8.76 -11.05
CA GLU A 309 -45.04 -10.17 -11.45
C GLU A 309 -45.94 -10.65 -12.61
N PHE A 310 -46.86 -9.79 -13.06
CA PHE A 310 -47.73 -10.01 -14.21
C PHE A 310 -47.50 -8.91 -15.23
N GLY A 311 -46.71 -9.22 -16.26
CA GLY A 311 -46.21 -8.31 -17.29
C GLY A 311 -47.28 -7.55 -18.07
N ALA A 312 -47.80 -6.48 -17.48
CA ALA A 312 -48.53 -5.42 -18.14
C ALA A 312 -47.78 -4.11 -17.92
N VAL A 313 -47.15 -3.60 -18.97
CA VAL A 313 -46.57 -2.25 -19.00
C VAL A 313 -47.73 -1.26 -19.00
N THR A 314 -48.14 -0.81 -17.81
CA THR A 314 -48.91 0.42 -17.64
C THR A 314 -47.89 1.56 -17.49
N GLY A 315 -48.22 2.75 -18.02
CA GLY A 315 -47.31 3.92 -18.05
C GLY A 315 -46.77 4.35 -16.67
N PRO A 316 -45.99 5.45 -16.60
CA PRO A 316 -45.35 5.87 -15.35
C PRO A 316 -46.41 6.06 -14.25
N SER A 317 -46.51 5.10 -13.33
CA SER A 317 -47.53 5.08 -12.26
C SER A 317 -47.07 5.88 -11.04
N VAL A 318 -46.57 7.08 -11.29
CA VAL A 318 -46.22 8.03 -10.24
C VAL A 318 -47.47 8.79 -9.83
N THR A 319 -47.69 8.89 -8.51
CA THR A 319 -48.88 9.55 -7.93
C THR A 319 -48.77 11.08 -7.87
N TRP A 320 -47.61 11.63 -8.23
CA TRP A 320 -47.33 13.07 -8.24
C TRP A 320 -47.03 13.57 -9.66
N ASP A 321 -47.13 14.89 -9.83
CA ASP A 321 -46.76 15.57 -11.07
C ASP A 321 -45.23 15.65 -11.19
N TRP A 322 -44.63 14.67 -11.87
CA TRP A 322 -43.18 14.57 -12.07
C TRP A 322 -42.63 15.68 -13.00
N GLN A 323 -43.47 16.33 -13.82
CA GLN A 323 -43.00 17.45 -14.65
C GLN A 323 -42.80 18.71 -13.80
N MET A 324 -43.60 18.85 -12.74
CA MET A 324 -43.51 19.95 -11.79
C MET A 324 -42.46 19.70 -10.70
N PHE A 325 -42.50 18.53 -10.06
CA PHE A 325 -41.68 18.22 -8.87
C PHE A 325 -40.45 17.36 -9.16
N GLY A 326 -40.31 16.86 -10.39
CA GLY A 326 -39.20 15.99 -10.77
C GLY A 326 -39.24 14.62 -10.10
N ARG A 327 -38.04 14.10 -9.83
CA ARG A 327 -37.81 12.85 -9.09
C ARG A 327 -36.67 13.02 -8.09
N GLY A 328 -36.72 12.27 -7.00
CA GLY A 328 -35.61 12.17 -6.06
C GLY A 328 -34.42 11.42 -6.65
N VAL A 329 -33.21 11.83 -6.29
CA VAL A 329 -31.95 11.19 -6.70
C VAL A 329 -31.25 10.54 -5.51
N THR A 330 -30.58 9.43 -5.76
CA THR A 330 -29.75 8.75 -4.76
C THR A 330 -28.30 9.24 -4.83
N ALA A 331 -27.52 8.96 -3.77
CA ALA A 331 -26.09 9.24 -3.76
C ALA A 331 -25.35 8.46 -4.87
N GLN A 332 -25.82 7.25 -5.21
CA GLN A 332 -25.24 6.46 -6.29
C GLN A 332 -25.50 7.09 -7.67
N GLU A 333 -26.73 7.49 -7.97
CA GLU A 333 -27.06 8.18 -9.23
C GLU A 333 -26.25 9.47 -9.40
N THR A 334 -26.07 10.21 -8.29
CA THR A 334 -25.27 11.43 -8.26
C THR A 334 -23.79 11.14 -8.50
N ALA A 335 -23.24 10.10 -7.87
CA ALA A 335 -21.88 9.64 -8.09
C ALA A 335 -21.63 9.29 -9.58
N GLU A 336 -22.54 8.53 -10.18
CA GLU A 336 -22.46 8.15 -11.60
C GLU A 336 -22.57 9.36 -12.53
N ARG A 337 -23.47 10.30 -12.25
CA ARG A 337 -23.67 11.50 -13.07
C ARG A 337 -22.45 12.42 -13.09
N PHE A 338 -21.87 12.67 -11.92
CA PHE A 338 -20.78 13.64 -11.77
C PHE A 338 -19.39 13.00 -11.81
N GLY A 339 -19.29 11.67 -11.82
CA GLY A 339 -18.03 10.94 -11.73
C GLY A 339 -17.38 11.05 -10.36
N TRP A 340 -18.17 11.21 -9.30
CA TRP A 340 -17.67 11.28 -7.92
C TRP A 340 -17.64 9.90 -7.29
N SER A 341 -16.84 9.73 -6.24
CA SER A 341 -17.01 8.58 -5.35
C SER A 341 -18.31 8.71 -4.56
N VAL A 342 -18.94 7.58 -4.22
CA VAL A 342 -20.23 7.56 -3.51
C VAL A 342 -20.15 8.31 -2.17
N GLY A 343 -19.02 8.21 -1.47
CA GLY A 343 -18.81 8.96 -0.22
C GLY A 343 -18.82 10.47 -0.45
N VAL A 344 -18.13 10.96 -1.49
CA VAL A 344 -18.14 12.39 -1.83
C VAL A 344 -19.52 12.84 -2.30
N ALA A 345 -20.24 12.03 -3.07
CA ALA A 345 -21.58 12.35 -3.53
C ALA A 345 -22.57 12.50 -2.37
N THR A 346 -22.51 11.62 -1.36
CA THR A 346 -23.33 11.74 -0.14
C THR A 346 -23.05 13.06 0.57
N GLU A 347 -21.78 13.41 0.79
CA GLU A 347 -21.40 14.65 1.50
C GLU A 347 -21.80 15.92 0.72
N GLU A 348 -21.69 15.92 -0.61
CA GLU A 348 -22.11 17.05 -1.43
C GLU A 348 -23.65 17.21 -1.46
N LEU A 349 -24.42 16.11 -1.44
CA LEU A 349 -25.87 16.15 -1.32
C LEU A 349 -26.32 16.64 0.07
N GLU A 350 -25.71 16.14 1.14
CA GLU A 350 -25.98 16.61 2.50
C GLU A 350 -25.59 18.08 2.66
N MET A 351 -24.48 18.52 2.08
CA MET A 351 -24.11 19.94 2.06
C MET A 351 -25.15 20.80 1.32
N ALA A 352 -25.70 20.32 0.20
CA ALA A 352 -26.74 21.03 -0.53
C ALA A 352 -28.07 21.09 0.26
N GLU A 353 -28.40 20.05 1.02
CA GLU A 353 -29.52 20.06 1.97
C GLU A 353 -29.30 21.05 3.12
N GLU A 354 -28.10 21.10 3.70
CA GLU A 354 -27.76 22.06 4.77
C GLU A 354 -27.91 23.51 4.34
N ARG A 355 -27.72 23.77 3.05
CA ARG A 355 -27.93 25.09 2.42
C ARG A 355 -29.39 25.36 2.07
N GLY A 356 -30.28 24.40 2.31
CA GLY A 356 -31.69 24.48 1.97
C GLY A 356 -31.98 24.40 0.47
N ALA A 357 -31.03 23.97 -0.35
CA ALA A 357 -31.25 23.78 -1.79
C ALA A 357 -31.95 22.44 -2.08
N LEU A 358 -31.63 21.40 -1.30
CA LEU A 358 -32.24 20.09 -1.39
C LEU A 358 -33.00 19.73 -0.12
N CYS A 359 -33.94 18.79 -0.23
CA CYS A 359 -34.60 18.17 0.91
C CYS A 359 -34.47 16.65 0.84
N ARG A 360 -34.45 16.01 2.02
CA ARG A 360 -34.19 14.59 2.18
C ARG A 360 -35.48 13.81 2.39
N GLU A 361 -35.66 12.73 1.64
CA GLU A 361 -36.69 11.72 1.87
C GLU A 361 -36.01 10.45 2.37
N GLN A 362 -36.39 9.98 3.56
CA GLN A 362 -35.91 8.73 4.12
C GLN A 362 -37.01 7.67 4.05
N GLY A 363 -36.79 6.64 3.21
CA GLY A 363 -37.70 5.52 3.03
C GLY A 363 -37.02 4.18 3.32
N LEU A 364 -37.79 3.09 3.19
CA LEU A 364 -37.28 1.72 3.30
C LEU A 364 -36.28 1.39 2.17
N ASP A 365 -36.46 2.01 1.01
CA ASP A 365 -35.58 1.85 -0.16
C ASP A 365 -34.26 2.62 -0.04
N GLY A 366 -34.09 3.44 1.00
CA GLY A 366 -32.92 4.28 1.24
C GLY A 366 -33.25 5.77 1.29
N VAL A 367 -32.20 6.58 1.12
CA VAL A 367 -32.28 8.05 1.18
C VAL A 367 -32.30 8.62 -0.24
N ARG A 368 -33.28 9.48 -0.52
CA ARG A 368 -33.39 10.24 -1.77
C ARG A 368 -33.34 11.73 -1.47
N PHE A 369 -32.73 12.49 -2.36
CA PHE A 369 -32.66 13.95 -2.28
C PHE A 369 -33.50 14.57 -3.39
N TRP A 370 -34.24 15.61 -3.05
CA TRP A 370 -35.19 16.31 -3.92
C TRP A 370 -34.87 17.80 -3.97
N GLU A 371 -35.30 18.49 -5.03
CA GLU A 371 -35.27 19.95 -5.05
C GLU A 371 -36.17 20.51 -3.93
N ASN A 372 -35.66 21.49 -3.18
CA ASN A 372 -36.38 22.01 -2.02
C ASN A 372 -37.44 23.04 -2.41
N PHE A 373 -38.67 22.58 -2.66
CA PHE A 373 -39.83 23.43 -2.88
C PHE A 373 -40.39 24.07 -1.58
N PHE A 374 -39.95 23.61 -0.40
CA PHE A 374 -40.41 24.16 0.88
C PHE A 374 -39.76 25.50 1.23
N ALA A 375 -38.62 25.84 0.60
CA ALA A 375 -37.93 27.10 0.84
C ALA A 375 -38.78 28.33 0.48
N GLU A 376 -39.70 28.19 -0.49
CA GLU A 376 -40.62 29.26 -0.91
C GLU A 376 -41.86 29.38 -0.03
N ILE A 377 -42.08 28.42 0.86
CA ILE A 377 -43.24 28.40 1.75
C ILE A 377 -42.89 29.15 3.03
N GLU A 378 -43.45 30.35 3.21
CA GLU A 378 -43.39 31.07 4.49
C GLU A 378 -44.14 30.28 5.57
N VAL A 379 -43.43 29.41 6.28
CA VAL A 379 -43.97 28.75 7.46
C VAL A 379 -43.97 29.76 8.61
N LYS A 380 -45.14 30.31 8.93
CA LYS A 380 -45.36 31.04 10.18
C LYS A 380 -45.24 30.05 11.33
N VAL A 381 -44.03 29.87 11.85
CA VAL A 381 -43.82 29.10 13.07
C VAL A 381 -44.61 29.79 14.18
N PRO A 382 -45.62 29.13 14.78
CA PRO A 382 -46.30 29.71 15.94
C PRO A 382 -45.25 29.96 17.00
N LYS A 383 -45.14 31.20 17.49
CA LYS A 383 -44.19 31.51 18.57
C LYS A 383 -44.57 30.67 19.78
N THR A 384 -43.88 29.56 20.00
CA THR A 384 -44.02 28.76 21.21
C THR A 384 -43.54 29.64 22.36
N LYS A 385 -44.47 30.05 23.22
CA LYS A 385 -44.13 30.82 24.42
C LYS A 385 -43.15 29.99 25.24
N THR A 386 -42.00 30.57 25.59
CA THR A 386 -41.04 29.95 26.51
C THR A 386 -41.73 29.59 27.83
N VAL A 387 -41.20 28.59 28.56
CA VAL A 387 -41.74 28.16 29.87
C VAL A 387 -41.96 29.35 30.81
N GLN A 388 -41.01 30.29 30.86
CA GLN A 388 -41.13 31.53 31.64
C GLN A 388 -42.28 32.45 31.20
N GLN A 389 -42.57 32.51 29.89
CA GLN A 389 -43.68 33.31 29.35
C GLN A 389 -45.04 32.63 29.59
N LEU A 390 -45.07 31.30 29.68
CA LEU A 390 -46.25 30.54 30.08
C LEU A 390 -46.51 30.70 31.59
N GLU A 391 -45.46 30.61 32.41
CA GLU A 391 -45.54 30.84 33.85
C GLU A 391 -45.97 32.26 34.18
N GLN A 392 -45.42 33.28 33.51
CA GLN A 392 -45.85 34.67 33.66
C GLN A 392 -47.30 34.87 33.24
N ALA A 393 -47.74 34.26 32.14
CA ALA A 393 -49.14 34.35 31.70
C ALA A 393 -50.10 33.65 32.68
N GLU A 394 -49.69 32.53 33.28
CA GLU A 394 -50.46 31.81 34.30
C GLU A 394 -50.52 32.60 35.62
N LEU A 395 -49.42 33.23 36.02
CA LEU A 395 -49.35 34.14 37.18
C LEU A 395 -50.25 35.36 36.99
N GLU A 396 -50.18 36.03 35.84
CA GLU A 396 -51.06 37.15 35.51
C GLU A 396 -52.54 36.75 35.49
N LYS A 397 -52.84 35.54 35.02
CA LYS A 397 -54.20 35.00 35.04
C LYS A 397 -54.69 34.80 36.47
N ARG A 398 -53.88 34.20 37.34
CA ARG A 398 -54.21 34.00 38.76
C ARG A 398 -54.31 35.31 39.53
N LEU A 399 -53.48 36.31 39.21
CA LEU A 399 -53.55 37.65 39.80
C LEU A 399 -54.85 38.37 39.42
N ARG A 400 -55.32 38.23 38.18
CA ARG A 400 -56.63 38.75 37.75
C ARG A 400 -57.80 38.01 38.40
N GLU A 401 -57.73 36.69 38.50
CA GLU A 401 -58.78 35.88 39.15
C GLU A 401 -58.88 36.14 40.66
N SER A 402 -57.77 36.53 41.30
CA SER A 402 -57.73 36.90 42.73
C SER A 402 -58.05 38.38 43.00
N GLY A 403 -58.32 39.18 41.96
CA GLY A 403 -58.71 40.60 42.09
C GLY A 403 -57.60 41.53 42.60
N LEU A 404 -56.34 41.10 42.50
CA LEU A 404 -55.14 41.87 42.85
C LEU A 404 -54.60 42.69 41.66
N LEU A 405 -55.17 42.49 40.48
CA LEU A 405 -54.99 43.19 39.20
C LEU A 405 -56.37 43.35 38.55
#